data_AF-A0B782-F1
#
_entry.id   AF-A0B782-F1
#
_cell.length_a   1.000
_cell.length_b   1.000
_cell.length_c   1.000
_cell.angle_alpha   90.00
_cell.angle_beta   90.00
_cell.angle_gamma   90.00
#
_symmetry.space_group_name_H-M   'P 1'
#
loop_
_entity.id
_entity.type
_entity.pdbx_description
1 polymer ?
#
loop_
_entity_poly.entity_id
_entity_poly.type
_entity_poly.pdbx_seq_one_letter_code
_entity_poly.pdbx_strand_id
1 'polypeptide(L)'
;MLKIGYASLRSPVAMICHGATCPPGVGLAVLEDIEERGDIEALVGDAGVPSVLSFRSTSPERLLEASRIAARMQAILEMDLSDRDSIDLIRTCGMLKLIKSAGAATSLRVNPEAVSPKSMPGAIRSLTSAGLDAIHIDLRGYDGSATSVLRSISDIRGPWIIALSDVKSFEDAKRLLSMGADVISLKEPADEEFARWLSSALRKLEDITGWYNAPKHICAGGDLRGLAFCCPPVKPCPVHGALKRLGITPEEFVKRKLELARGTPLEKGDGTCFGSLIWCCKITKPCYLRDAALRRAGLTPKEYMVLKRKVAEGLLR
;
A
#
# COMPACT_ATOMS: atom_id res chain seq x y z
N MET A 1 -0.85 -3.87 11.76
CA MET A 1 -2.25 -4.02 11.30
C MET A 1 -2.54 -2.93 10.28
N LEU A 2 -2.99 -3.31 9.07
CA LEU A 2 -3.33 -2.36 8.01
C LEU A 2 -4.76 -1.85 8.22
N LYS A 3 -5.00 -0.55 8.06
CA LYS A 3 -6.33 0.05 8.27
C LYS A 3 -6.74 0.95 7.11
N ILE A 4 -7.78 0.58 6.39
CA ILE A 4 -8.35 1.34 5.27
C ILE A 4 -9.72 1.88 5.71
N GLY A 5 -9.84 3.18 5.97
CA GLY A 5 -11.03 3.74 6.62
C GLY A 5 -11.27 3.08 7.98
N TYR A 6 -12.39 2.38 8.16
CA TYR A 6 -12.69 1.55 9.34
C TYR A 6 -12.19 0.10 9.21
N ALA A 7 -11.89 -0.38 8.01
CA ALA A 7 -11.54 -1.78 7.76
C ALA A 7 -10.14 -2.09 8.31
N SER A 8 -10.05 -3.02 9.25
CA SER A 8 -8.78 -3.49 9.82
C SER A 8 -8.44 -4.86 9.24
N LEU A 9 -7.44 -4.90 8.36
CA LEU A 9 -7.09 -6.13 7.64
C LEU A 9 -6.11 -6.96 8.47
N ARG A 10 -6.41 -8.26 8.57
CA ARG A 10 -5.55 -9.26 9.23
C ARG A 10 -4.46 -9.80 8.30
N SER A 11 -4.60 -9.56 7.00
CA SER A 11 -3.68 -9.99 5.95
C SER A 11 -3.66 -8.96 4.81
N PRO A 12 -2.53 -8.74 4.14
CA PRO A 12 -2.44 -7.86 2.98
C PRO A 12 -2.84 -8.56 1.67
N VAL A 13 -3.76 -9.53 1.73
CA VAL A 13 -4.30 -10.23 0.56
C VAL A 13 -5.78 -9.91 0.45
N ALA A 14 -6.20 -9.43 -0.71
CA ALA A 14 -7.58 -9.25 -1.10
C ALA A 14 -7.96 -10.28 -2.17
N MET A 15 -9.23 -10.65 -2.19
CA MET A 15 -9.78 -11.53 -3.23
C MET A 15 -11.02 -10.89 -3.83
N ILE A 16 -11.06 -10.81 -5.15
CA ILE A 16 -12.26 -10.48 -5.92
C ILE A 16 -13.16 -11.71 -5.93
N CYS A 17 -14.41 -11.55 -5.49
CA CYS A 17 -15.39 -12.61 -5.34
C CYS A 17 -16.64 -12.29 -6.17
N HIS A 18 -17.07 -13.25 -6.98
CA HIS A 18 -18.36 -13.22 -7.68
C HIS A 18 -19.44 -13.87 -6.78
N GLY A 19 -19.84 -13.18 -5.70
CA GLY A 19 -20.82 -13.69 -4.73
C GLY A 19 -20.32 -13.64 -3.28
N ALA A 20 -20.97 -14.42 -2.41
CA ALA A 20 -20.82 -14.34 -0.96
C ALA A 20 -19.58 -15.05 -0.38
N THR A 21 -18.97 -15.96 -1.14
CA THR A 21 -17.94 -16.84 -0.61
C THR A 21 -16.56 -16.27 -0.86
N CYS A 22 -15.87 -15.90 0.22
CA CYS A 22 -14.47 -15.50 0.19
C CYS A 22 -13.63 -16.58 0.89
N PRO A 23 -12.46 -16.97 0.33
CA PRO A 23 -11.64 -18.00 0.95
C PRO A 23 -11.25 -17.63 2.39
N PRO A 24 -11.36 -18.56 3.35
CA PRO A 24 -10.98 -18.27 4.71
C PRO A 24 -9.49 -17.90 4.78
N GLY A 25 -9.19 -16.83 5.50
CA GLY A 25 -7.84 -16.38 5.77
C GLY A 25 -7.35 -15.22 4.90
N VAL A 26 -8.08 -14.79 3.86
CA VAL A 26 -7.76 -13.51 3.20
C VAL A 26 -8.09 -12.33 4.12
N GLY A 27 -7.52 -11.17 3.83
CA GLY A 27 -7.69 -9.98 4.65
C GLY A 27 -8.83 -9.06 4.23
N LEU A 28 -9.26 -9.16 2.96
CA LEU A 28 -10.25 -8.28 2.35
C LEU A 28 -11.01 -9.03 1.25
N ALA A 29 -12.34 -8.99 1.28
CA ALA A 29 -13.18 -9.48 0.19
C ALA A 29 -13.57 -8.31 -0.72
N VAL A 30 -13.48 -8.47 -2.03
CA VAL A 30 -13.95 -7.47 -3.00
C VAL A 30 -15.14 -8.06 -3.74
N LEU A 31 -16.34 -7.64 -3.33
CA LEU A 31 -17.61 -8.19 -3.80
C LEU A 31 -18.01 -7.46 -5.09
N GLU A 32 -18.00 -8.19 -6.21
CA GLU A 32 -18.49 -7.74 -7.52
C GLU A 32 -19.96 -8.14 -7.74
N ASP A 33 -20.58 -7.57 -8.77
CA ASP A 33 -21.93 -7.93 -9.24
C ASP A 33 -23.04 -7.81 -8.17
N ILE A 34 -22.87 -6.83 -7.28
CA ILE A 34 -23.80 -6.55 -6.17
C ILE A 34 -24.93 -5.59 -6.55
N GLU A 35 -24.79 -4.85 -7.64
CA GLU A 35 -25.80 -3.87 -8.09
C GLU A 35 -27.15 -4.48 -8.44
N GLU A 36 -27.14 -5.75 -8.85
CA GLU A 36 -28.34 -6.51 -9.23
C GLU A 36 -28.89 -7.35 -8.07
N ARG A 37 -28.25 -7.30 -6.89
CA ARG A 37 -28.60 -8.12 -5.73
C ARG A 37 -29.36 -7.31 -4.69
N GLY A 38 -30.50 -7.85 -4.24
CA GLY A 38 -31.34 -7.21 -3.23
C GLY A 38 -30.85 -7.35 -1.78
N ASP A 39 -29.88 -8.24 -1.51
CA ASP A 39 -29.43 -8.57 -0.14
C ASP A 39 -27.92 -8.37 0.04
N ILE A 40 -27.48 -7.11 -0.08
CA ILE A 40 -26.06 -6.74 0.09
C ILE A 40 -25.59 -7.01 1.53
N GLU A 41 -26.48 -6.88 2.52
CA GLU A 41 -26.14 -7.07 3.93
C GLU A 41 -25.77 -8.51 4.24
N ALA A 42 -26.52 -9.50 3.72
CA ALA A 42 -26.17 -10.90 3.86
C ALA A 42 -24.82 -11.22 3.21
N LEU A 43 -24.54 -10.69 2.01
CA LEU A 43 -23.26 -10.92 1.32
C LEU A 43 -22.05 -10.45 2.13
N VAL A 44 -22.16 -9.28 2.77
CA VAL A 44 -21.10 -8.76 3.64
C VAL A 44 -20.96 -9.61 4.91
N GLY A 45 -22.09 -10.04 5.48
CA GLY A 45 -22.09 -10.95 6.63
C GLY A 45 -21.39 -12.28 6.33
N ASP A 46 -21.71 -12.88 5.20
CA ASP A 46 -21.19 -14.18 4.76
C ASP A 46 -19.69 -14.15 4.43
N ALA A 47 -19.16 -13.01 3.98
CA ALA A 47 -17.75 -12.87 3.67
C ALA A 47 -16.83 -13.08 4.90
N GLY A 48 -17.32 -12.76 6.11
CA GLY A 48 -16.59 -13.00 7.37
C GLY A 48 -15.28 -12.21 7.55
N VAL A 49 -14.96 -11.31 6.63
CA VAL A 49 -13.78 -10.43 6.61
C VAL A 49 -14.22 -9.03 6.16
N PRO A 50 -13.42 -7.97 6.39
CA PRO A 50 -13.73 -6.66 5.83
C PRO A 50 -14.00 -6.74 4.33
N SER A 51 -15.00 -6.01 3.85
CA SER A 51 -15.46 -6.09 2.46
C SER A 51 -15.31 -4.76 1.73
N VAL A 52 -15.08 -4.85 0.44
CA VAL A 52 -15.21 -3.79 -0.55
C VAL A 52 -16.45 -4.11 -1.38
N LEU A 53 -17.36 -3.16 -1.49
CA LEU A 53 -18.54 -3.22 -2.33
C LEU A 53 -18.23 -2.54 -3.65
N SER A 54 -18.07 -3.32 -4.72
CA SER A 54 -17.65 -2.82 -6.04
C SER A 54 -18.85 -2.47 -6.90
N PHE A 55 -18.99 -1.18 -7.24
CA PHE A 55 -20.07 -0.63 -8.07
C PHE A 55 -19.51 -0.07 -9.38
N ARG A 56 -20.08 -0.48 -10.52
CA ARG A 56 -19.75 0.07 -11.85
C ARG A 56 -20.59 1.31 -12.17
N SER A 57 -21.69 1.53 -11.46
CA SER A 57 -22.57 2.66 -11.67
C SER A 57 -21.87 3.99 -11.37
N THR A 58 -22.08 4.97 -12.25
CA THR A 58 -21.64 6.37 -12.04
C THR A 58 -22.82 7.32 -11.79
N SER A 59 -23.98 6.75 -11.41
CA SER A 59 -25.16 7.52 -11.02
C SER A 59 -24.97 8.05 -9.58
N PRO A 60 -25.06 9.37 -9.35
CA PRO A 60 -24.97 9.95 -8.01
C PRO A 60 -25.97 9.36 -7.02
N GLU A 61 -27.20 9.11 -7.47
CA GLU A 61 -28.28 8.58 -6.62
C GLU A 61 -27.95 7.16 -6.13
N ARG A 62 -27.53 6.28 -7.05
CA ARG A 62 -27.15 4.91 -6.71
C ARG A 62 -25.90 4.85 -5.83
N LEU A 63 -24.90 5.68 -6.13
CA LEU A 63 -23.70 5.76 -5.30
C LEU A 63 -24.00 6.29 -3.89
N LEU A 64 -24.96 7.22 -3.76
CA LEU A 64 -25.39 7.70 -2.46
C LEU A 64 -26.12 6.62 -1.66
N GLU A 65 -27.00 5.85 -2.29
CA GLU A 65 -27.67 4.71 -1.65
C GLU A 65 -26.65 3.64 -1.21
N ALA A 66 -25.76 3.24 -2.12
CA ALA A 66 -24.69 2.29 -1.86
C ALA A 66 -23.77 2.76 -0.72
N SER A 67 -23.44 4.05 -0.67
CA SER A 67 -22.58 4.62 0.37
C SER A 67 -23.20 4.53 1.77
N ARG A 68 -24.53 4.65 1.89
CA ARG A 68 -25.22 4.48 3.18
C ARG A 68 -25.17 3.03 3.66
N ILE A 69 -25.31 2.07 2.74
CA ILE A 69 -25.19 0.63 3.04
C ILE A 69 -23.75 0.33 3.47
N ALA A 70 -22.78 0.77 2.67
CA ALA A 70 -21.35 0.62 2.95
C ALA A 70 -20.96 1.19 4.32
N ALA A 71 -21.42 2.40 4.66
CA ALA A 71 -21.16 3.02 5.96
C ALA A 71 -21.76 2.23 7.13
N ARG A 72 -23.01 1.76 7.00
CA ARG A 72 -23.71 0.95 8.02
C ARG A 72 -22.99 -0.37 8.29
N MET A 73 -22.55 -1.03 7.22
CA MET A 73 -21.88 -2.33 7.28
C MET A 73 -20.38 -2.22 7.58
N GLN A 74 -19.84 -1.01 7.69
CA GLN A 74 -18.39 -0.77 7.78
C GLN A 74 -17.62 -1.48 6.63
N ALA A 75 -18.17 -1.44 5.42
CA ALA A 75 -17.58 -1.94 4.19
C ALA A 75 -17.15 -0.79 3.27
N ILE A 76 -16.01 -0.91 2.60
CA ILE A 76 -15.51 0.15 1.71
C ILE A 76 -16.36 0.20 0.44
N LEU A 77 -16.79 1.39 -0.01
CA LEU A 77 -17.44 1.53 -1.31
C LEU A 77 -16.40 1.77 -2.40
N GLU A 78 -16.34 0.87 -3.40
CA GLU A 78 -15.48 1.00 -4.56
C GLU A 78 -16.25 1.45 -5.79
N MET A 79 -15.79 2.55 -6.38
CA MET A 79 -16.18 2.91 -7.74
C MET A 79 -15.29 2.14 -8.72
N ASP A 80 -15.88 1.21 -9.46
CA ASP A 80 -15.17 0.43 -10.48
C ASP A 80 -15.26 1.12 -11.84
N LEU A 81 -14.13 1.71 -12.26
CA LEU A 81 -13.92 2.32 -13.56
C LEU A 81 -12.84 1.57 -14.36
N SER A 82 -12.63 0.27 -14.08
CA SER A 82 -11.62 -0.55 -14.76
C SER A 82 -11.94 -0.82 -16.23
N ASP A 83 -13.14 -0.49 -16.71
CA ASP A 83 -13.55 -0.59 -18.11
C ASP A 83 -13.37 0.73 -18.89
N ARG A 84 -12.84 1.77 -18.24
CA ARG A 84 -12.69 3.10 -18.84
C ARG A 84 -11.28 3.31 -19.38
N ASP A 85 -11.20 3.84 -20.61
CA ASP A 85 -9.94 4.30 -21.20
C ASP A 85 -9.42 5.59 -20.58
N SER A 86 -10.30 6.40 -19.99
CA SER A 86 -9.96 7.63 -19.27
C SER A 86 -11.00 7.98 -18.22
N ILE A 87 -10.58 8.66 -17.15
CA ILE A 87 -11.47 9.18 -16.12
C ILE A 87 -11.63 10.69 -16.22
N ASP A 88 -12.86 11.20 -16.05
CA ASP A 88 -13.11 12.61 -15.80
C ASP A 88 -12.80 12.90 -14.32
N LEU A 89 -11.65 13.53 -14.07
CA LEU A 89 -11.20 13.83 -12.71
C LEU A 89 -12.14 14.74 -11.93
N ILE A 90 -12.78 15.72 -12.59
CA ILE A 90 -13.68 16.67 -11.91
C ILE A 90 -14.91 15.91 -11.44
N ARG A 91 -15.53 15.14 -12.35
CA ARG A 91 -16.70 14.32 -12.03
C ARG A 91 -16.38 13.26 -10.98
N THR A 92 -15.24 12.56 -11.13
CA THR A 92 -14.80 11.52 -10.19
C THR A 92 -14.56 12.09 -8.79
N CYS A 93 -13.90 13.25 -8.68
CA CYS A 93 -13.73 13.93 -7.41
C CYS A 93 -15.07 14.35 -6.79
N GLY A 94 -16.04 14.78 -7.60
CA GLY A 94 -17.40 15.08 -7.14
C GLY A 94 -18.10 13.85 -6.54
N MET A 95 -18.00 12.71 -7.20
CA MET A 95 -18.57 11.43 -6.73
C MET A 95 -17.89 10.95 -5.43
N LEU A 96 -16.56 11.02 -5.33
CA LEU A 96 -15.84 10.67 -4.11
C LEU A 96 -16.29 11.53 -2.92
N LYS A 97 -16.44 12.84 -3.10
CA LYS A 97 -16.95 13.74 -2.06
C LYS A 97 -18.37 13.38 -1.62
N LEU A 98 -19.23 13.00 -2.57
CA LEU A 98 -20.60 12.57 -2.30
C LEU A 98 -20.61 11.27 -1.46
N ILE A 99 -19.80 10.29 -1.82
CA ILE A 99 -19.70 9.04 -1.06
C ILE A 99 -19.14 9.32 0.34
N LYS A 100 -18.10 10.17 0.43
CA LYS A 100 -17.46 10.52 1.69
C LYS A 100 -18.39 11.26 2.64
N SER A 101 -19.27 12.14 2.12
CA SER A 101 -20.24 12.87 2.94
C SER A 101 -21.32 11.97 3.54
N ALA A 102 -21.57 10.80 2.95
CA ALA A 102 -22.42 9.75 3.52
C ALA A 102 -21.72 8.87 4.58
N GLY A 103 -20.44 9.13 4.86
CA GLY A 103 -19.67 8.44 5.92
C GLY A 103 -19.00 7.14 5.49
N ALA A 104 -19.05 6.76 4.21
CA ALA A 104 -18.37 5.57 3.71
C ALA A 104 -16.87 5.80 3.49
N ALA A 105 -16.08 4.74 3.68
CA ALA A 105 -14.72 4.68 3.15
C ALA A 105 -14.78 4.46 1.63
N THR A 106 -13.85 5.07 0.89
CA THR A 106 -13.88 5.09 -0.57
C THR A 106 -12.70 4.33 -1.18
N SER A 107 -12.99 3.55 -2.21
CA SER A 107 -12.00 2.98 -3.12
C SER A 107 -12.33 3.39 -4.55
N LEU A 108 -11.31 3.43 -5.41
CA LEU A 108 -11.45 3.64 -6.85
C LEU A 108 -10.66 2.56 -7.56
N ARG A 109 -11.33 1.77 -8.40
CA ARG A 109 -10.67 0.80 -9.27
C ARG A 109 -10.49 1.34 -10.68
N VAL A 110 -9.26 1.31 -11.18
CA VAL A 110 -8.89 1.86 -12.50
C VAL A 110 -7.70 1.14 -13.10
N ASN A 111 -7.60 1.17 -14.44
CA ASN A 111 -6.35 0.91 -15.14
C ASN A 111 -5.40 2.12 -15.04
N PRO A 112 -4.08 1.94 -14.98
CA PRO A 112 -3.15 3.05 -14.89
C PRO A 112 -3.18 4.00 -16.11
N GLU A 113 -3.52 3.52 -17.32
CA GLU A 113 -3.69 4.38 -18.51
C GLU A 113 -4.82 5.39 -18.32
N ALA A 114 -5.90 4.98 -17.65
CA ALA A 114 -7.10 5.80 -17.48
C ALA A 114 -6.84 7.07 -16.66
N VAL A 115 -5.82 7.03 -15.81
CA VAL A 115 -5.39 8.14 -14.94
C VAL A 115 -4.34 9.04 -15.63
N SER A 116 -3.93 8.71 -16.87
CA SER A 116 -2.86 9.32 -17.65
C SER A 116 -1.49 9.33 -16.94
N PRO A 117 -0.52 8.51 -17.38
CA PRO A 117 0.78 8.38 -16.69
C PRO A 117 1.54 9.69 -16.48
N LYS A 118 1.40 10.67 -17.39
CA LYS A 118 2.07 11.97 -17.29
C LYS A 118 1.49 12.87 -16.18
N SER A 119 0.22 12.67 -15.82
CA SER A 119 -0.49 13.45 -14.80
C SER A 119 -0.88 12.62 -13.58
N MET A 120 -0.56 11.31 -13.54
CA MET A 120 -0.93 10.40 -12.46
C MET A 120 -0.61 10.96 -11.06
N PRO A 121 0.58 11.54 -10.77
CA PRO A 121 0.81 12.14 -9.48
C PRO A 121 -0.16 13.27 -9.10
N GLY A 122 -0.53 14.11 -10.06
CA GLY A 122 -1.51 15.18 -9.87
C GLY A 122 -2.92 14.64 -9.70
N ALA A 123 -3.31 13.68 -10.54
CA ALA A 123 -4.62 13.02 -10.49
C ALA A 123 -4.87 12.35 -9.14
N ILE A 124 -3.92 11.53 -8.67
CA ILE A 124 -4.03 10.86 -7.37
C ILE A 124 -4.08 11.87 -6.22
N ARG A 125 -3.32 12.98 -6.26
CA ARG A 125 -3.45 14.06 -5.26
C ARG A 125 -4.85 14.67 -5.23
N SER A 126 -5.43 14.93 -6.41
CA SER A 126 -6.79 15.46 -6.51
C SER A 126 -7.83 14.48 -5.95
N LEU A 127 -7.72 13.21 -6.31
CA LEU A 127 -8.61 12.15 -5.81
C LEU A 127 -8.47 11.96 -4.29
N THR A 128 -7.25 11.97 -3.77
CA THR A 128 -6.97 11.91 -2.32
C THR A 128 -7.62 13.09 -1.60
N SER A 129 -7.45 14.30 -2.14
CA SER A 129 -8.05 15.53 -1.59
C SER A 129 -9.58 15.53 -1.65
N ALA A 130 -10.16 14.75 -2.57
CA ALA A 130 -11.60 14.52 -2.67
C ALA A 130 -12.12 13.44 -1.72
N GLY A 131 -11.24 12.76 -0.98
CA GLY A 131 -11.61 11.79 0.04
C GLY A 131 -11.28 10.33 -0.28
N LEU A 132 -10.48 10.06 -1.34
CA LEU A 132 -10.06 8.71 -1.72
C LEU A 132 -9.24 8.02 -0.61
N ASP A 133 -9.72 6.90 -0.06
CA ASP A 133 -9.02 6.15 0.99
C ASP A 133 -8.14 5.02 0.43
N ALA A 134 -8.57 4.37 -0.66
CA ALA A 134 -7.82 3.34 -1.36
C ALA A 134 -7.89 3.51 -2.88
N ILE A 135 -6.84 3.09 -3.58
CA ILE A 135 -6.83 2.93 -5.02
C ILE A 135 -6.57 1.47 -5.36
N HIS A 136 -7.49 0.89 -6.13
CA HIS A 136 -7.41 -0.48 -6.62
C HIS A 136 -6.92 -0.44 -8.06
N ILE A 137 -5.61 -0.61 -8.25
CA ILE A 137 -4.97 -0.41 -9.54
C ILE A 137 -4.85 -1.75 -10.26
N ASP A 138 -5.41 -1.86 -11.47
CA ASP A 138 -5.31 -3.06 -12.30
C ASP A 138 -4.02 -3.05 -13.10
N LEU A 139 -3.10 -3.96 -12.76
CA LEU A 139 -1.77 -4.10 -13.34
C LEU A 139 -1.65 -5.39 -14.16
N ARG A 140 -2.76 -6.04 -14.49
CA ARG A 140 -2.73 -7.21 -15.38
C ARG A 140 -2.28 -6.78 -16.77
N GLY A 141 -1.43 -7.58 -17.40
CA GLY A 141 -0.81 -7.22 -18.69
C GLY A 141 0.30 -6.16 -18.63
N TYR A 142 0.60 -5.57 -17.47
CA TYR A 142 1.73 -4.63 -17.31
C TYR A 142 3.05 -5.36 -17.06
N ASP A 143 3.75 -5.73 -18.13
CA ASP A 143 5.08 -6.34 -18.03
C ASP A 143 6.18 -5.30 -17.74
N GLY A 144 6.91 -5.50 -16.63
CA GLY A 144 8.01 -4.62 -16.20
C GLY A 144 7.61 -3.23 -15.67
N SER A 145 6.57 -2.60 -16.22
CA SER A 145 6.13 -1.23 -15.91
C SER A 145 5.23 -1.13 -14.67
N ALA A 146 4.57 -2.22 -14.25
CA ALA A 146 3.72 -2.25 -13.05
C ALA A 146 4.42 -1.65 -11.80
N THR A 147 5.71 -1.93 -11.65
CA THR A 147 6.50 -1.44 -10.51
C THR A 147 6.74 0.08 -10.55
N SER A 148 6.80 0.69 -11.74
CA SER A 148 6.99 2.14 -11.87
C SER A 148 5.70 2.89 -11.54
N VAL A 149 4.55 2.33 -11.93
CA VAL A 149 3.22 2.82 -11.56
C VAL A 149 3.05 2.80 -10.05
N LEU A 150 3.27 1.65 -9.40
CA LEU A 150 3.16 1.51 -7.94
C LEU A 150 4.04 2.51 -7.21
N ARG A 151 5.30 2.65 -7.63
CA ARG A 151 6.22 3.62 -7.05
C ARG A 151 5.71 5.06 -7.21
N SER A 152 5.23 5.40 -8.41
CA SER A 152 4.69 6.73 -8.70
C SER A 152 3.55 7.10 -7.76
N ILE A 153 2.62 6.16 -7.52
CA ILE A 153 1.49 6.34 -6.62
C ILE A 153 1.96 6.38 -5.16
N SER A 154 2.81 5.43 -4.75
CA SER A 154 3.31 5.33 -3.37
C SER A 154 4.06 6.59 -2.91
N ASP A 155 4.81 7.23 -3.82
CA ASP A 155 5.58 8.43 -3.50
C ASP A 155 4.72 9.67 -3.20
N ILE A 156 3.44 9.63 -3.59
CA ILE A 156 2.45 10.70 -3.33
C ILE A 156 1.93 10.64 -1.90
N ARG A 157 1.88 9.44 -1.29
CA ARG A 157 1.42 9.21 0.09
C ARG A 157 -0.03 9.63 0.33
N GLY A 158 -0.92 9.19 -0.54
CA GLY A 158 -2.36 9.42 -0.40
C GLY A 158 -3.07 8.12 -0.02
N PRO A 159 -3.74 7.48 -0.98
CA PRO A 159 -4.55 6.30 -0.72
C PRO A 159 -3.70 5.07 -0.46
N TRP A 160 -4.30 4.09 0.22
CA TRP A 160 -3.77 2.72 0.25
C TRP A 160 -3.79 2.10 -1.13
N ILE A 161 -2.75 1.36 -1.50
CA ILE A 161 -2.63 0.78 -2.84
C ILE A 161 -3.00 -0.71 -2.80
N ILE A 162 -4.12 -1.05 -3.42
CA ILE A 162 -4.57 -2.41 -3.68
C ILE A 162 -4.14 -2.76 -5.11
N ALA A 163 -3.16 -3.66 -5.24
CA ALA A 163 -2.58 -4.02 -6.53
C ALA A 163 -3.21 -5.30 -7.07
N LEU A 164 -4.02 -5.19 -8.12
CA LEU A 164 -4.53 -6.33 -8.88
C LEU A 164 -3.51 -6.71 -9.96
N SER A 165 -3.02 -7.94 -9.96
CA SER A 165 -2.03 -8.41 -10.94
C SER A 165 -2.02 -9.93 -11.02
N ASP A 166 -1.39 -10.49 -12.05
CA ASP A 166 -1.27 -11.93 -12.28
C ASP A 166 -0.18 -12.56 -11.38
N VAL A 167 -0.37 -12.45 -10.05
CA VAL A 167 0.54 -12.99 -9.04
C VAL A 167 0.43 -14.51 -8.99
N LYS A 168 1.53 -15.21 -9.27
CA LYS A 168 1.59 -16.68 -9.26
C LYS A 168 2.53 -17.25 -8.20
N SER A 169 3.25 -16.37 -7.49
CA SER A 169 4.25 -16.76 -6.50
C SER A 169 4.35 -15.74 -5.36
N PHE A 170 5.02 -16.13 -4.28
CA PHE A 170 5.36 -15.21 -3.19
C PHE A 170 6.31 -14.11 -3.67
N GLU A 171 7.24 -14.43 -4.57
CA GLU A 171 8.21 -13.49 -5.15
C GLU A 171 7.50 -12.39 -5.96
N ASP A 172 6.46 -12.73 -6.70
CA ASP A 172 5.62 -11.77 -7.44
C ASP A 172 4.93 -10.80 -6.49
N ALA A 173 4.26 -11.33 -5.45
CA ALA A 173 3.62 -10.53 -4.42
C ALA A 173 4.63 -9.60 -3.73
N LYS A 174 5.76 -10.15 -3.28
CA LYS A 174 6.83 -9.40 -2.60
C LYS A 174 7.41 -8.31 -3.49
N ARG A 175 7.53 -8.56 -4.80
CA ARG A 175 7.97 -7.55 -5.78
C ARG A 175 7.04 -6.35 -5.77
N LEU A 176 5.73 -6.55 -5.89
CA LEU A 176 4.74 -5.47 -5.91
C LEU A 176 4.70 -4.72 -4.56
N LEU A 177 4.66 -5.45 -3.44
CA LEU A 177 4.66 -4.90 -2.08
C LEU A 177 5.88 -4.00 -1.83
N SER A 178 7.07 -4.47 -2.23
CA SER A 178 8.32 -3.72 -2.06
C SER A 178 8.45 -2.46 -2.93
N MET A 179 7.52 -2.25 -3.85
CA MET A 179 7.48 -1.11 -4.77
C MET A 179 6.36 -0.11 -4.47
N GLY A 180 5.52 -0.38 -3.47
CA GLY A 180 4.47 0.56 -3.08
C GLY A 180 3.17 -0.08 -2.67
N ALA A 181 2.88 -1.29 -3.15
CA ALA A 181 1.60 -1.94 -2.85
C ALA A 181 1.45 -2.21 -1.35
N ASP A 182 0.23 -2.04 -0.86
CA ASP A 182 -0.15 -2.31 0.51
C ASP A 182 -0.93 -3.61 0.62
N VAL A 183 -1.75 -3.90 -0.39
CA VAL A 183 -2.56 -5.12 -0.50
C VAL A 183 -2.36 -5.72 -1.89
N ILE A 184 -2.26 -7.05 -1.96
CA ILE A 184 -2.29 -7.80 -3.22
C ILE A 184 -3.72 -8.27 -3.45
N SER A 185 -4.32 -7.84 -4.55
CA SER A 185 -5.64 -8.27 -4.99
C SER A 185 -5.50 -9.40 -5.99
N LEU A 186 -6.23 -10.49 -5.74
CA LEU A 186 -6.28 -11.65 -6.59
C LEU A 186 -7.67 -11.71 -7.23
N LYS A 187 -7.71 -12.11 -8.51
CA LYS A 187 -8.94 -12.46 -9.22
C LYS A 187 -8.87 -13.94 -9.61
N GLU A 188 -10.03 -14.58 -9.68
CA GLU A 188 -10.15 -15.95 -10.14
C GLU A 188 -9.39 -16.19 -11.48
N PRO A 189 -8.77 -17.37 -11.66
CA PRO A 189 -8.84 -18.55 -10.81
C PRO A 189 -7.60 -18.68 -9.91
N ALA A 190 -7.13 -17.60 -9.28
CA ALA A 190 -6.20 -17.78 -8.16
C ALA A 190 -6.86 -18.75 -7.18
N ASP A 191 -6.32 -19.97 -7.09
CA ASP A 191 -6.87 -21.05 -6.27
C ASP A 191 -7.11 -20.48 -4.86
N GLU A 192 -8.27 -20.74 -4.28
CA GLU A 192 -8.55 -20.38 -2.89
C GLU A 192 -7.43 -20.85 -1.96
N GLU A 193 -6.81 -22.00 -2.30
CA GLU A 193 -5.61 -22.51 -1.67
C GLU A 193 -4.42 -21.56 -1.81
N PHE A 194 -4.15 -21.05 -3.01
CA PHE A 194 -3.09 -20.07 -3.24
C PHE A 194 -3.33 -18.78 -2.46
N ALA A 195 -4.56 -18.25 -2.47
CA ALA A 195 -4.90 -17.04 -1.71
C ALA A 195 -4.69 -17.23 -0.20
N ARG A 196 -5.12 -18.37 0.34
CA ARG A 196 -4.93 -18.75 1.75
C ARG A 196 -3.47 -18.94 2.10
N TRP A 197 -2.72 -19.65 1.24
CA TRP A 197 -1.29 -19.85 1.41
C TRP A 197 -0.52 -18.53 1.38
N LEU A 198 -0.78 -17.67 0.39
CA LEU A 198 -0.11 -16.37 0.25
C LEU A 198 -0.40 -15.49 1.46
N SER A 199 -1.65 -15.47 1.92
CA SER A 199 -2.05 -14.77 3.14
C SER A 199 -1.26 -15.24 4.36
N SER A 200 -1.16 -16.56 4.56
CA SER A 200 -0.37 -17.16 5.64
C SER A 200 1.12 -16.79 5.54
N ALA A 201 1.69 -16.88 4.33
CA ALA A 201 3.08 -16.56 4.07
C ALA A 201 3.41 -15.09 4.35
N LEU A 202 2.55 -14.15 3.95
CA LEU A 202 2.74 -12.72 4.18
C LEU A 202 2.54 -12.34 5.65
N ARG A 203 1.62 -12.99 6.38
CA ARG A 203 1.50 -12.84 7.83
C ARG A 203 2.75 -13.32 8.55
N LYS A 204 3.28 -14.49 8.16
CA LYS A 204 4.56 -14.99 8.70
C LYS A 204 5.72 -14.05 8.38
N LEU A 205 5.72 -13.44 7.18
CA LEU A 205 6.70 -12.42 6.84
C LEU A 205 6.59 -11.21 7.76
N GLU A 206 5.39 -10.68 8.01
CA GLU A 206 5.16 -9.61 9.00
C GLU A 206 5.60 -10.02 10.41
N ASP A 207 5.36 -11.27 10.81
CA ASP A 207 5.75 -11.74 12.13
C ASP A 207 7.27 -11.80 12.31
N ILE A 208 8.00 -12.16 11.25
CA ILE A 208 9.47 -12.24 11.23
C ILE A 208 10.11 -10.86 11.09
N THR A 209 9.59 -10.01 10.18
CA THR A 209 10.24 -8.75 9.82
C THR A 209 9.60 -7.53 10.47
N GLY A 210 8.34 -7.58 10.89
CA GLY A 210 7.58 -6.42 11.37
C GLY A 210 7.25 -5.37 10.31
N TRP A 211 7.57 -5.68 9.03
CA TRP A 211 7.25 -4.82 7.89
C TRP A 211 7.20 -5.63 6.58
N TYR A 212 6.08 -6.30 6.34
CA TYR A 212 5.88 -7.21 5.20
C TYR A 212 6.08 -6.54 3.84
N ASN A 213 5.65 -5.28 3.70
CA ASN A 213 5.83 -4.47 2.49
C ASN A 213 7.03 -3.52 2.57
N ALA A 214 8.08 -3.89 3.32
CA ALA A 214 9.30 -3.08 3.40
C ALA A 214 9.87 -2.76 2.01
N PRO A 215 10.17 -1.49 1.72
CA PRO A 215 10.50 -1.02 0.39
C PRO A 215 11.83 -1.59 -0.10
N LYS A 216 12.04 -1.57 -1.42
CA LYS A 216 13.39 -1.66 -1.98
C LYS A 216 14.21 -0.42 -1.61
N HIS A 217 15.53 -0.55 -1.65
CA HIS A 217 16.40 0.62 -1.52
C HIS A 217 16.18 1.54 -2.72
N ILE A 218 16.38 2.85 -2.55
CA ILE A 218 16.31 3.84 -3.64
C ILE A 218 17.25 3.47 -4.80
N CYS A 219 18.46 2.97 -4.49
CA CYS A 219 19.40 2.52 -5.51
C CYS A 219 18.98 1.27 -6.29
N ALA A 220 17.97 0.54 -5.81
CA ALA A 220 17.36 -0.60 -6.47
C ALA A 220 15.97 -0.28 -7.04
N GLY A 221 15.67 1.03 -7.21
CA GLY A 221 14.44 1.52 -7.82
C GLY A 221 13.23 1.57 -6.89
N GLY A 222 13.39 1.43 -5.57
CA GLY A 222 12.29 1.51 -4.60
C GLY A 222 11.64 2.90 -4.49
N ASP A 223 10.48 2.93 -3.85
CA ASP A 223 9.77 4.16 -3.47
C ASP A 223 10.46 4.93 -2.33
N LEU A 224 9.97 6.13 -2.03
CA LEU A 224 10.53 7.07 -1.07
C LEU A 224 10.58 6.52 0.37
N ARG A 225 9.80 5.49 0.72
CA ARG A 225 9.94 4.80 2.02
C ARG A 225 11.33 4.18 2.16
N GLY A 226 11.96 3.83 1.03
CA GLY A 226 13.33 3.32 0.94
C GLY A 226 14.39 4.26 1.53
N LEU A 227 14.11 5.56 1.69
CA LEU A 227 15.00 6.53 2.34
C LEU A 227 15.36 6.15 3.79
N ALA A 228 14.51 5.39 4.47
CA ALA A 228 14.82 4.85 5.80
C ALA A 228 16.12 4.01 5.81
N PHE A 229 16.48 3.38 4.69
CA PHE A 229 17.66 2.54 4.54
C PHE A 229 18.83 3.21 3.81
N CYS A 230 18.67 4.48 3.41
CA CYS A 230 19.74 5.23 2.72
C CYS A 230 20.78 5.76 3.70
N CYS A 231 22.05 5.71 3.30
CA CYS A 231 23.18 6.35 3.99
C CYS A 231 23.11 7.88 3.86
N PRO A 232 23.97 8.64 4.58
CA PRO A 232 24.12 10.06 4.34
C PRO A 232 24.50 10.33 2.87
N PRO A 233 23.90 11.35 2.22
CA PRO A 233 24.02 11.64 0.79
C PRO A 233 25.35 12.31 0.40
N VAL A 234 26.47 11.83 0.93
CA VAL A 234 27.83 12.41 0.72
C VAL A 234 28.48 12.01 -0.62
N LYS A 235 27.81 11.17 -1.41
CA LYS A 235 28.26 10.70 -2.73
C LYS A 235 27.16 10.97 -3.77
N PRO A 236 27.51 11.14 -5.05
CA PRO A 236 26.52 11.24 -6.12
C PRO A 236 25.83 9.88 -6.29
N CYS A 237 24.69 9.68 -5.61
CA CYS A 237 23.92 8.46 -5.69
C CYS A 237 22.41 8.75 -5.87
N PRO A 238 21.58 7.73 -6.21
CA PRO A 238 20.16 7.91 -6.50
C PRO A 238 19.33 8.58 -5.40
N VAL A 239 19.84 8.67 -4.17
CA VAL A 239 19.19 9.39 -3.06
C VAL A 239 18.90 10.84 -3.43
N HIS A 240 19.80 11.53 -4.15
CA HIS A 240 19.62 12.95 -4.51
C HIS A 240 18.38 13.17 -5.36
N GLY A 241 18.10 12.25 -6.29
CA GLY A 241 16.86 12.27 -7.07
C GLY A 241 15.62 12.05 -6.20
N ALA A 242 15.69 11.14 -5.23
CA ALA A 242 14.61 10.91 -4.27
C ALA A 242 14.36 12.14 -3.37
N LEU A 243 15.42 12.80 -2.88
CA LEU A 243 15.31 14.02 -2.07
C LEU A 243 14.70 15.18 -2.87
N LYS A 244 15.09 15.34 -4.14
CA LYS A 244 14.48 16.33 -5.04
C LYS A 244 12.98 16.08 -5.23
N ARG A 245 12.56 14.82 -5.39
CA ARG A 245 11.14 14.44 -5.50
C ARG A 245 10.37 14.69 -4.20
N LEU A 246 11.05 14.53 -3.06
CA LEU A 246 10.53 14.83 -1.73
C LEU A 246 10.51 16.34 -1.42
N GLY A 247 11.23 17.16 -2.20
CA GLY A 247 11.33 18.61 -2.00
C GLY A 247 12.21 19.01 -0.83
N ILE A 248 13.20 18.19 -0.43
CA ILE A 248 14.11 18.49 0.69
C ILE A 248 15.58 18.46 0.26
N THR A 249 16.44 19.16 1.00
CA THR A 249 17.89 19.16 0.75
C THR A 249 18.57 17.95 1.40
N PRO A 250 19.79 17.59 0.96
CA PRO A 250 20.64 16.60 1.63
C PRO A 250 20.83 16.85 3.13
N GLU A 251 21.04 18.10 3.53
CA GLU A 251 21.26 18.53 4.92
C GLU A 251 19.98 18.33 5.75
N GLU A 252 18.83 18.73 5.20
CA GLU A 252 17.53 18.53 5.82
C GLU A 252 17.21 17.05 5.99
N PHE A 253 17.52 16.22 4.98
CA PHE A 253 17.37 14.77 5.09
C PHE A 253 18.21 14.20 6.24
N VAL A 254 19.48 14.61 6.36
CA VAL A 254 20.37 14.14 7.43
C VAL A 254 19.83 14.56 8.79
N LYS A 255 19.47 15.84 8.94
CA LYS A 255 18.91 16.40 10.17
C LYS A 255 17.66 15.64 10.61
N ARG A 256 16.65 15.51 9.74
CA ARG A 256 15.41 14.78 10.04
C ARG A 256 15.68 13.34 10.46
N LYS A 257 16.59 12.65 9.77
CA LYS A 257 16.86 11.24 10.07
C LYS A 257 17.53 11.05 11.42
N LEU A 258 18.47 11.93 11.78
CA LEU A 258 19.10 11.93 13.11
C LEU A 258 18.11 12.30 14.22
N GLU A 259 17.23 13.27 13.98
CA GLU A 259 16.16 13.62 14.90
C GLU A 259 15.20 12.44 15.14
N LEU A 260 14.81 11.72 14.08
CA LEU A 260 13.98 10.51 14.20
C LEU A 260 14.68 9.35 14.91
N ALA A 261 16.01 9.34 14.95
CA ALA A 261 16.78 8.31 15.64
C ALA A 261 17.01 8.65 17.12
N ARG A 262 17.04 9.93 17.49
CA ARG A 262 17.41 10.41 18.83
C ARG A 262 16.56 9.75 19.92
N GLY A 263 17.21 9.24 20.95
CA GLY A 263 16.56 8.54 22.07
C GLY A 263 16.04 7.15 21.72
N THR A 264 16.30 6.65 20.51
CA THR A 264 15.93 5.29 20.09
C THR A 264 17.18 4.42 19.96
N PRO A 265 17.04 3.08 19.96
CA PRO A 265 18.15 2.18 19.65
C PRO A 265 18.83 2.44 18.28
N LEU A 266 18.16 3.14 17.35
CA LEU A 266 18.74 3.48 16.05
C LEU A 266 19.83 4.56 16.12
N GLU A 267 19.86 5.37 17.18
CA GLU A 267 20.82 6.46 17.34
C GLU A 267 22.25 5.95 17.38
N LYS A 268 22.46 4.82 18.06
CA LYS A 268 23.77 4.19 18.23
C LYS A 268 24.00 3.10 17.19
N GLY A 269 25.25 2.70 17.03
CA GLY A 269 25.61 1.66 16.08
C GLY A 269 27.11 1.55 15.89
N ASP A 270 27.86 1.56 16.99
CA ASP A 270 29.33 1.48 16.96
C ASP A 270 29.76 0.27 16.11
N GLY A 271 30.74 0.51 15.24
CA GLY A 271 31.21 -0.49 14.26
C GLY A 271 30.33 -0.65 13.01
N THR A 272 29.25 0.11 12.84
CA THR A 272 28.56 0.24 11.53
C THR A 272 29.25 1.29 10.65
N CYS A 273 28.92 1.32 9.35
CA CYS A 273 29.58 2.19 8.37
C CYS A 273 29.56 3.69 8.73
N PHE A 274 28.55 4.15 9.47
CA PHE A 274 28.37 5.55 9.87
C PHE A 274 28.10 5.69 11.38
N GLY A 275 28.55 4.71 12.18
CA GLY A 275 28.43 4.75 13.65
C GLY A 275 27.01 4.71 14.21
N SER A 276 25.99 4.49 13.38
CA SER A 276 24.58 4.55 13.78
C SER A 276 23.70 3.63 12.94
N LEU A 277 22.83 2.87 13.60
CA LEU A 277 21.87 1.93 12.97
C LEU A 277 20.83 2.66 12.10
N ILE A 278 20.63 3.96 12.30
CA ILE A 278 19.77 4.78 11.44
C ILE A 278 20.22 4.76 9.98
N TRP A 279 21.52 4.59 9.71
CA TRP A 279 22.08 4.55 8.36
C TRP A 279 22.16 3.14 7.77
N CYS A 280 21.93 2.10 8.58
CA CYS A 280 22.05 0.73 8.12
C CYS A 280 20.96 0.32 7.11
N CYS A 281 21.30 -0.66 6.27
CA CYS A 281 20.41 -1.25 5.29
C CYS A 281 19.37 -2.19 5.94
N LYS A 282 18.32 -2.55 5.18
CA LYS A 282 17.26 -3.47 5.65
C LYS A 282 17.78 -4.88 5.92
N ILE A 283 17.13 -5.61 6.84
CA ILE A 283 17.62 -6.92 7.31
C ILE A 283 17.79 -7.95 6.20
N THR A 284 16.97 -7.89 5.15
CA THR A 284 17.06 -8.82 4.01
C THR A 284 18.29 -8.60 3.13
N LYS A 285 19.11 -7.58 3.39
CA LYS A 285 20.44 -7.40 2.78
C LYS A 285 21.50 -7.93 3.75
N PRO A 286 22.34 -8.92 3.36
CA PRO A 286 23.43 -9.40 4.21
C PRO A 286 24.37 -8.26 4.62
N CYS A 287 24.63 -8.09 5.92
CA CYS A 287 25.54 -7.06 6.43
C CYS A 287 26.06 -7.42 7.82
N TYR A 288 27.26 -7.99 7.90
CA TYR A 288 27.86 -8.42 9.17
C TYR A 288 28.04 -7.27 10.18
N LEU A 289 28.34 -6.05 9.72
CA LEU A 289 28.49 -4.87 10.60
C LEU A 289 27.20 -4.50 11.30
N ARG A 290 26.08 -4.41 10.54
CA ARG A 290 24.75 -4.16 11.10
C ARG A 290 24.38 -5.27 12.06
N ASP A 291 24.51 -6.52 11.65
CA ASP A 291 24.05 -7.67 12.43
C ASP A 291 24.84 -7.80 13.75
N ALA A 292 26.14 -7.48 13.75
CA ALA A 292 26.93 -7.38 14.97
C ALA A 292 26.48 -6.22 15.87
N ALA A 293 26.17 -5.05 15.30
CA ALA A 293 25.67 -3.90 16.06
C ALA A 293 24.28 -4.16 16.67
N LEU A 294 23.39 -4.82 15.93
CA LEU A 294 22.08 -5.26 16.44
C LEU A 294 22.24 -6.21 17.64
N ARG A 295 23.12 -7.21 17.53
CA ARG A 295 23.42 -8.13 18.64
C ARG A 295 23.96 -7.41 19.87
N ARG A 296 24.92 -6.49 19.70
CA ARG A 296 25.45 -5.68 20.81
C ARG A 296 24.38 -4.81 21.47
N ALA A 297 23.45 -4.27 20.67
CA ALA A 297 22.36 -3.44 21.16
C ALA A 297 21.19 -4.25 21.74
N GLY A 298 21.25 -5.60 21.72
CA GLY A 298 20.14 -6.45 22.15
C GLY A 298 18.88 -6.31 21.27
N LEU A 299 19.02 -5.80 20.05
CA LEU A 299 17.89 -5.49 19.18
C LEU A 299 17.62 -6.64 18.21
N THR A 300 16.39 -7.16 18.21
CA THR A 300 16.00 -8.18 17.25
C THR A 300 15.84 -7.60 15.84
N PRO A 301 15.98 -8.43 14.78
CA PRO A 301 15.68 -8.01 13.42
C PRO A 301 14.31 -7.35 13.23
N LYS A 302 13.29 -7.87 13.91
CA LYS A 302 11.92 -7.36 13.86
C LYS A 302 11.83 -5.96 14.46
N GLU A 303 12.36 -5.76 15.67
CA GLU A 303 12.35 -4.45 16.32
C GLU A 303 13.11 -3.39 15.50
N TYR A 304 14.26 -3.77 14.94
CA TYR A 304 15.00 -2.90 14.02
C TYR A 304 14.15 -2.46 12.83
N MET A 305 13.50 -3.40 12.15
CA MET A 305 12.67 -3.09 10.99
C MET A 305 11.41 -2.28 11.35
N VAL A 306 10.80 -2.52 12.52
CA VAL A 306 9.70 -1.69 13.05
C VAL A 306 10.17 -0.25 13.30
N LEU A 307 11.36 -0.05 13.88
CA LEU A 307 11.93 1.28 14.06
C LEU A 307 12.22 1.94 12.70
N LYS A 308 12.73 1.19 11.72
CA LYS A 308 12.98 1.71 10.36
C LYS A 308 11.69 2.07 9.62
N ARG A 309 10.60 1.35 9.87
CA ARG A 309 9.26 1.72 9.39
C ARG A 309 8.83 3.08 9.94
N LYS A 310 8.99 3.31 11.25
CA LYS A 310 8.72 4.62 11.87
C LYS A 310 9.58 5.74 11.28
N VAL A 311 10.84 5.45 10.95
CA VAL A 311 11.71 6.41 10.25
C VAL A 311 11.18 6.72 8.85
N ALA A 312 10.72 5.72 8.09
CA ALA A 312 10.09 5.97 6.79
C ALA A 312 8.83 6.83 6.94
N GLU A 313 7.95 6.49 7.88
CA GLU A 313 6.73 7.27 8.16
C GLU A 313 7.07 8.71 8.57
N GLY A 314 8.06 8.92 9.44
CA GLY A 314 8.48 10.24 9.90
C GLY A 314 9.17 11.10 8.84
N LEU A 315 10.00 10.51 7.98
CA LEU A 315 10.62 11.21 6.84
C LEU A 315 9.59 11.65 5.81
N LEU A 316 8.46 10.95 5.76
CA LEU A 316 7.43 11.13 4.77
C LEU A 316 6.19 11.87 5.31
N ARG A 317 6.27 12.45 6.50
CA ARG A 317 5.29 13.43 6.98
C ARG A 317 5.61 14.85 6.52
#